data_AF-A0A7K4H5T0-F1
#
_entry.id   AF-A0A7K4H5T0-F1
#
_cell.length_a   1.000
_cell.length_b   1.000
_cell.length_c   1.000
_cell.angle_alpha   90.00
_cell.angle_beta   90.00
_cell.angle_gamma   90.00
#
_symmetry.space_group_name_H-M   'P 1'
#
loop_
_entity.id
_entity.type
_entity.pdbx_description
1 polymer ?
#
loop_
_entity_poly.entity_id
_entity_poly.type
_entity_poly.pdbx_seq_one_letter_code
_entity_poly.pdbx_strand_id
1 'polypeptide(L)'
;MSVILKRNEYLRMFQSLPHKKIRFQTPIILRMFGALNKINMRNENRYILCNFLDQNSDKIGLSDDIYEINNNMPLNQLFLLTFNKAKEFELINALYNEYINSINAINEKKTI
;
A
#
# COMPACT_ATOMS: atom_id res chain seq x y z
N MET A 1 23.86 12.82 6.94
CA MET A 1 23.42 12.03 5.77
C MET A 1 21.91 11.95 5.75
N SER A 2 21.28 12.71 4.86
CA SER A 2 19.90 13.16 4.99
C SER A 2 18.89 12.02 4.93
N VAL A 3 17.78 12.15 5.64
CA VAL A 3 16.59 11.26 5.60
C VAL A 3 16.18 10.88 4.16
N ILE A 4 16.52 11.73 3.19
CA ILE A 4 16.33 11.55 1.75
C ILE A 4 17.14 10.36 1.19
N LEU A 5 18.40 10.15 1.62
CA LEU A 5 19.24 9.04 1.18
C LEU A 5 18.69 7.69 1.66
N LYS A 6 18.32 7.58 2.94
CA LYS A 6 17.65 6.38 3.48
C LYS A 6 16.30 6.13 2.80
N ARG A 7 15.51 7.19 2.55
CA ARG A 7 14.24 7.10 1.83
C ARG A 7 14.39 6.52 0.42
N ASN A 8 15.46 6.87 -0.29
CA ASN A 8 15.72 6.39 -1.65
C ASN A 8 16.21 4.94 -1.69
N GLU A 9 17.03 4.47 -0.75
CA GLU A 9 17.51 3.08 -0.75
C GLU A 9 16.38 2.06 -0.47
N TYR A 10 15.52 2.35 0.51
CA TYR A 10 14.45 1.41 0.90
C TYR A 10 13.35 1.28 -0.15
N LEU A 11 12.97 2.37 -0.82
CA LEU A 11 11.97 2.32 -1.88
C LEU A 11 12.53 1.69 -3.17
N ARG A 12 13.81 1.93 -3.48
CA ARG A 12 14.51 1.25 -4.58
C ARG A 12 14.64 -0.26 -4.36
N MET A 13 14.74 -0.72 -3.11
CA MET A 13 14.70 -2.15 -2.81
C MET A 13 13.44 -2.81 -3.35
N PHE A 14 12.27 -2.19 -3.18
CA PHE A 14 11.02 -2.77 -3.67
C PHE A 14 10.97 -2.79 -5.20
N GLN A 15 11.47 -1.76 -5.88
CA GLN A 15 11.62 -1.75 -7.35
C GLN A 15 12.50 -2.88 -7.89
N SER A 16 13.53 -3.27 -7.14
CA SER A 16 14.46 -4.32 -7.55
C SER A 16 13.93 -5.75 -7.37
N LEU A 17 12.77 -5.93 -6.72
CA LEU A 17 12.22 -7.26 -6.47
C LEU A 17 11.64 -7.86 -7.76
N PRO A 18 11.96 -9.12 -8.11
CA PRO A 18 11.36 -9.79 -9.25
C PRO A 18 9.89 -10.16 -8.95
N HIS A 19 8.97 -9.25 -9.26
CA HIS A 19 7.56 -9.32 -8.86
C HIS A 19 6.77 -10.51 -9.45
N LYS A 20 7.20 -11.06 -10.61
CA LYS A 20 6.53 -12.17 -11.31
C LYS A 20 6.63 -13.54 -10.63
N LYS A 21 7.40 -13.69 -9.54
CA LYS A 21 7.67 -14.98 -8.86
C LYS A 21 7.43 -14.97 -7.35
N ILE A 22 6.78 -13.94 -6.82
CA ILE A 22 6.63 -13.80 -5.37
C ILE A 22 5.48 -14.66 -4.86
N ARG A 23 5.83 -15.82 -4.30
CA ARG A 23 4.88 -16.72 -3.61
C ARG A 23 4.35 -16.13 -2.29
N PHE A 24 5.06 -15.17 -1.70
CA PHE A 24 4.78 -14.61 -0.38
C PHE A 24 4.50 -13.10 -0.45
N GLN A 25 3.37 -12.71 -1.06
CA GLN A 25 3.00 -11.30 -1.19
C GLN A 25 2.62 -10.65 0.15
N THR A 26 1.94 -11.39 1.04
CA THR A 26 1.52 -10.92 2.37
C THR A 26 2.67 -10.32 3.22
N PRO A 27 3.79 -11.03 3.46
CA PRO A 27 4.93 -10.44 4.19
C PRO A 27 5.49 -9.19 3.53
N ILE A 28 5.45 -9.10 2.21
CA ILE A 28 5.99 -7.94 1.48
C ILE A 28 5.05 -6.75 1.60
N ILE A 29 3.73 -6.94 1.52
CA ILE A 29 2.74 -5.89 1.81
C ILE A 29 2.97 -5.29 3.21
N LEU A 30 3.13 -6.14 4.23
CA LEU A 30 3.44 -5.69 5.59
C LEU A 30 4.74 -4.88 5.65
N ARG A 31 5.77 -5.33 4.93
CA ARG A 31 7.06 -4.64 4.85
C ARG A 31 6.93 -3.29 4.14
N MET A 32 6.14 -3.19 3.07
CA MET A 32 5.88 -1.94 2.33
C MET A 32 5.11 -0.95 3.20
N PHE A 33 4.02 -1.39 3.85
CA PHE A 33 3.26 -0.58 4.80
C PHE A 33 4.16 -0.04 5.93
N GLY A 34 4.94 -0.92 6.57
CA GLY A 34 5.86 -0.54 7.62
C GLY A 34 6.97 0.40 7.15
N ALA A 35 7.49 0.21 5.93
CA ALA A 35 8.51 1.06 5.35
C ALA A 35 7.99 2.48 5.12
N LEU A 36 6.82 2.63 4.50
CA LEU A 36 6.18 3.94 4.28
C LEU A 36 5.93 4.68 5.59
N ASN A 37 5.48 3.98 6.64
CA ASN A 37 5.33 4.56 7.98
C ASN A 37 6.67 5.08 8.55
N LYS A 38 7.76 4.30 8.42
CA LYS A 38 9.09 4.68 8.91
C LYS A 38 9.66 5.94 8.24
N ILE A 39 9.27 6.20 6.99
CA ILE A 39 9.72 7.40 6.25
C ILE A 39 8.67 8.54 6.28
N ASN A 40 7.75 8.49 7.23
CA ASN A 40 6.68 9.49 7.46
C ASN A 40 5.72 9.67 6.27
N MET A 41 5.53 8.63 5.46
CA MET A 41 4.58 8.61 4.32
C MET A 41 3.27 7.94 4.70
N ARG A 42 2.71 8.35 5.84
CA ARG A 42 1.48 7.79 6.42
C ARG A 42 0.25 8.11 5.57
N ASN A 43 0.24 9.29 4.93
CA ASN A 43 -0.86 9.71 4.06
C ASN A 43 -0.87 8.90 2.78
N GLU A 44 0.30 8.64 2.18
CA GLU A 44 0.43 7.78 1.01
C GLU A 44 0.01 6.36 1.32
N ASN A 45 0.39 5.83 2.50
CA ASN A 45 -0.14 4.56 2.99
C ASN A 45 -1.67 4.56 3.04
N ARG A 46 -2.28 5.61 3.58
CA ARG A 46 -3.74 5.75 3.62
C ARG A 46 -4.32 5.76 2.20
N TYR A 47 -3.78 6.57 1.30
CA TYR A 47 -4.25 6.67 -0.09
C TYR A 47 -4.21 5.33 -0.81
N ILE A 48 -3.11 4.58 -0.69
CA ILE A 48 -2.97 3.23 -1.25
C ILE A 48 -4.10 2.31 -0.78
N LEU A 49 -4.37 2.30 0.53
CA LEU A 49 -5.39 1.45 1.12
C LEU A 49 -6.80 1.86 0.72
N CYS A 50 -7.11 3.16 0.72
CA CYS A 50 -8.40 3.68 0.27
C CYS A 50 -8.63 3.35 -1.21
N ASN A 51 -7.63 3.61 -2.07
CA ASN A 51 -7.73 3.37 -3.51
C ASN A 51 -7.95 1.89 -3.82
N PHE A 52 -7.24 0.99 -3.14
CA PHE A 52 -7.50 -0.44 -3.27
C PHE A 52 -8.94 -0.81 -2.91
N LEU A 53 -9.46 -0.30 -1.78
CA LEU A 53 -10.83 -0.60 -1.36
C LEU A 53 -11.83 -0.05 -2.38
N ASP A 54 -11.62 1.17 -2.86
CA ASP A 54 -12.50 1.86 -3.80
C ASP A 54 -12.59 1.12 -5.15
N GLN A 55 -11.45 0.75 -5.71
CA GLN A 55 -11.35 -0.01 -6.97
C GLN A 55 -11.94 -1.42 -6.88
N ASN A 56 -12.10 -1.98 -5.68
CA ASN A 56 -12.61 -3.33 -5.48
C ASN A 56 -13.93 -3.35 -4.71
N SER A 57 -14.56 -2.19 -4.49
CA SER A 57 -15.78 -1.98 -3.69
C SER A 57 -16.91 -2.94 -4.08
N ASP A 58 -17.17 -3.09 -5.38
CA ASP A 58 -18.15 -4.02 -5.95
C ASP A 58 -17.93 -5.48 -5.52
N LYS A 59 -16.66 -5.90 -5.42
CA LYS A 59 -16.31 -7.30 -5.08
C LYS A 59 -16.35 -7.54 -3.58
N ILE A 60 -15.91 -6.56 -2.80
CA ILE A 60 -15.75 -6.69 -1.35
C ILE A 60 -17.01 -6.29 -0.55
N GLY A 61 -18.05 -5.83 -1.25
CA GLY A 61 -19.35 -5.48 -0.66
C GLY A 61 -19.30 -4.24 0.25
N LEU A 62 -18.42 -3.28 -0.07
CA LEU A 62 -18.39 -1.98 0.61
C LEU A 62 -19.36 -1.04 -0.10
N SER A 63 -20.52 -0.79 0.51
CA SER A 63 -21.58 0.09 -0.03
C SER A 63 -21.38 1.57 0.26
N ASP A 64 -20.55 1.88 1.25
CA ASP A 64 -20.40 3.23 1.80
C ASP A 64 -19.20 3.95 1.19
N ASP A 65 -19.21 5.28 1.19
CA ASP A 65 -18.07 6.08 0.73
C ASP A 65 -16.84 5.79 1.62
N ILE A 66 -15.92 5.02 1.05
CA ILE A 66 -14.70 4.55 1.69
C ILE A 66 -13.88 5.74 2.21
N TYR A 67 -13.90 6.89 1.53
CA TYR A 67 -13.12 8.05 1.94
C TYR A 67 -13.71 8.78 3.15
N GLU A 68 -15.04 8.79 3.29
CA GLU A 68 -15.71 9.35 4.48
C GLU A 68 -15.47 8.50 5.73
N ILE A 69 -15.63 7.18 5.62
CA ILE A 69 -15.38 6.26 6.74
C ILE A 69 -13.89 6.26 7.13
N ASN A 70 -13.00 6.34 6.14
CA ASN A 70 -11.57 6.25 6.39
C ASN A 70 -11.00 7.46 7.12
N ASN A 71 -11.55 8.66 6.94
CA ASN A 71 -11.05 9.85 7.65
C ASN A 71 -11.13 9.73 9.17
N ASN A 72 -12.07 8.91 9.68
CA ASN A 72 -12.25 8.67 11.11
C ASN A 72 -11.52 7.41 11.62
N MET A 73 -10.99 6.58 10.72
CA MET A 73 -10.34 5.33 11.07
C MET A 73 -8.82 5.48 11.26
N PRO A 74 -8.22 5.01 12.37
CA PRO A 74 -6.77 4.90 12.52
C PRO A 74 -6.13 4.09 11.39
N LEU A 75 -4.96 4.51 10.91
CA LEU A 75 -4.28 3.88 9.77
C LEU A 75 -4.04 2.36 9.94
N ASN A 76 -3.74 1.91 11.16
CA ASN A 76 -3.54 0.48 11.42
C ASN A 76 -4.85 -0.33 11.32
N GLN A 77 -5.98 0.27 11.73
CA GLN A 77 -7.29 -0.36 11.58
C GLN A 77 -7.69 -0.41 10.11
N LEU A 78 -7.43 0.67 9.36
CA LEU A 78 -7.62 0.70 7.91
C LEU A 78 -6.79 -0.39 7.23
N PHE A 79 -5.52 -0.52 7.60
CA PHE A 79 -4.66 -1.58 7.08
C PHE A 79 -5.23 -2.98 7.36
N LEU A 80 -5.66 -3.25 8.59
CA LEU A 80 -6.22 -4.55 8.96
C LEU A 80 -7.52 -4.85 8.20
N LEU A 81 -8.40 -3.86 8.07
CA LEU A 81 -9.63 -3.97 7.28
C LEU A 81 -9.32 -4.32 5.83
N THR A 82 -8.50 -3.50 5.18
CA THR A 82 -8.08 -3.68 3.79
C THR A 82 -7.42 -5.03 3.57
N PHE A 83 -6.51 -5.42 4.47
CA PHE A 83 -5.76 -6.67 4.36
C PHE A 83 -6.67 -7.89 4.55
N ASN A 84 -7.60 -7.85 5.50
CA ASN A 84 -8.56 -8.93 5.71
C ASN A 84 -9.51 -9.07 4.53
N LYS A 85 -10.02 -7.96 3.97
CA LYS A 85 -10.82 -7.98 2.74
C LYS A 85 -10.03 -8.51 1.55
N ALA A 86 -8.77 -8.12 1.39
CA ALA A 86 -7.92 -8.66 0.35
C ALA A 86 -7.72 -10.18 0.47
N LYS A 87 -7.64 -10.72 1.70
CA LYS A 87 -7.58 -12.18 1.91
C LYS A 87 -8.92 -12.87 1.64
N GLU A 88 -10.00 -12.33 2.19
CA GLU A 88 -11.36 -12.88 2.10
C GLU A 88 -11.80 -13.06 0.64
N PHE A 89 -11.47 -12.09 -0.22
CA PHE A 89 -11.88 -12.07 -1.62
C PHE A 89 -10.75 -12.46 -2.60
N GLU A 90 -9.65 -13.06 -2.10
CA GLU A 90 -8.51 -13.50 -2.91
C GLU A 90 -7.81 -12.38 -3.73
N LEU A 91 -7.87 -11.14 -3.25
CA LEU A 91 -7.33 -9.92 -3.88
C LEU A 91 -5.93 -9.53 -3.35
N ILE A 92 -5.20 -10.42 -2.68
CA ILE A 92 -3.86 -10.12 -2.15
C ILE A 92 -2.88 -9.67 -3.25
N ASN A 93 -2.97 -10.28 -4.43
CA ASN A 93 -2.16 -9.86 -5.57
C ASN A 93 -2.49 -8.43 -6.03
N ALA A 94 -3.77 -8.04 -6.00
CA ALA A 94 -4.20 -6.69 -6.35
C ALA A 94 -3.70 -5.67 -5.32
N LEU A 95 -3.83 -5.96 -4.02
CA LEU A 95 -3.31 -5.09 -2.95
C LEU A 95 -1.77 -4.94 -3.05
N TYR A 96 -1.08 -6.04 -3.35
CA TYR A 96 0.36 -6.01 -3.57
C TYR A 96 0.75 -5.10 -4.75
N ASN A 97 0.05 -5.23 -5.89
CA ASN A 97 0.31 -4.41 -7.07
C ASN A 97 0.02 -2.93 -6.81
N GLU A 98 -1.04 -2.62 -6.06
CA GLU A 98 -1.38 -1.24 -5.69
C GLU A 98 -0.24 -0.57 -4.90
N TYR A 99 0.34 -1.29 -3.95
CA TYR A 99 1.52 -0.84 -3.22
C TYR A 99 2.74 -0.62 -4.13
N ILE A 100 3.05 -1.58 -5.00
CA ILE A 100 4.20 -1.47 -5.91
C ILE A 100 4.04 -0.29 -6.88
N ASN A 101 2.87 -0.16 -7.50
CA ASN A 101 2.58 0.92 -8.45
C ASN A 101 2.69 2.28 -7.77
N SER A 102 2.12 2.41 -6.56
CA SER A 102 2.19 3.65 -5.81
C SER A 102 3.62 3.98 -5.35
N ILE A 103 4.39 3.01 -4.89
CA ILE A 103 5.81 3.20 -4.54
C ILE A 103 6.62 3.63 -5.77
N ASN A 104 6.37 3.04 -6.93
CA ASN A 104 7.02 3.42 -8.18
C ASN A 104 6.69 4.86 -8.57
N ALA A 105 5.41 5.23 -8.55
CA ALA A 105 4.97 6.59 -8.85
C ALA A 105 5.56 7.64 -7.88
N ILE A 106 5.66 7.30 -6.59
CA ILE A 106 6.31 8.13 -5.57
C ILE A 106 7.79 8.37 -5.90
N ASN A 107 8.49 7.33 -6.38
CA ASN A 107 9.90 7.43 -6.75
C ASN A 107 10.09 8.25 -8.03
N GLU A 108 9.22 8.06 -9.02
CA GLU A 108 9.28 8.77 -10.31
C GLU A 108 9.02 10.27 -10.14
N LYS A 109 8.02 10.67 -9.34
CA LYS A 109 7.71 12.09 -9.04
C LYS A 109 8.89 12.90 -8.46
N LYS A 110 9.92 12.25 -7.94
CA LYS A 110 11.11 12.91 -7.38
C LYS A 110 12.26 13.08 -8.37
N THR A 111 12.13 12.57 -9.59
CA THR A 111 13.17 12.64 -10.62
C THR A 111 13.01 13.89 -11.50
N ILE A 112 12.06 14.76 -11.17
CA ILE A 112 11.79 16.07 -11.80
C ILE A 112 12.18 17.16 -10.80
#